data_AF-A0A3C1Z6Z7-F1
#
_entry.id   AF-A0A3C1Z6Z7-F1
#
_cell.length_a   1.000
_cell.length_b   1.000
_cell.length_c   1.000
_cell.angle_alpha   90.00
_cell.angle_beta   90.00
_cell.angle_gamma   90.00
#
_symmetry.space_group_name_H-M   'P 1'
#
loop_
_entity.id
_entity.type
_entity.pdbx_description
1 polymer ?
#
loop_
_entity_poly.entity_id
_entity_poly.type
_entity_poly.pdbx_seq_one_letter_code
_entity_poly.pdbx_strand_id
1 'polypeptide(L)'
;GVRWELEFKQDRAQACAKALLTLDPEDWRAFLVGVLRSYVDFRETSREAESYEKYRAPLLDWWKSLTEGFMRCRLVVERIQQRLDDVAAWLANAISPMLAVVVACRGDQFLLEMIYAGTKRWTQKHYALLKQRKRGTPYVLAFS
;
A
#
# COMPACT_ATOMS: atom_id res chain seq x y z
N GLY A 1 22.76 -9.40 -22.04
CA GLY A 1 21.38 -8.89 -22.04
C GLY A 1 21.21 -7.92 -20.89
N VAL A 2 20.39 -6.88 -21.05
CA VAL A 2 20.07 -5.94 -19.97
C VAL A 2 18.91 -6.53 -19.16
N ARG A 3 19.09 -6.67 -17.84
CA ARG A 3 18.08 -7.18 -16.91
C ARG A 3 17.51 -6.03 -16.11
N TRP A 4 16.19 -5.98 -16.03
CA TRP A 4 15.46 -5.02 -15.21
C TRP A 4 14.68 -5.78 -14.14
N GLU A 5 14.62 -5.21 -12.94
CA GLU A 5 13.95 -5.82 -11.80
C GLU A 5 13.03 -4.81 -11.12
N LEU A 6 11.87 -5.31 -10.70
CA LEU A 6 10.91 -4.59 -9.87
C LEU A 6 10.78 -5.33 -8.55
N GLU A 7 11.18 -4.69 -7.45
CA GLU A 7 11.01 -5.21 -6.11
C GLU A 7 9.74 -4.61 -5.47
N PHE A 8 8.83 -5.47 -5.02
CA PHE A 8 7.68 -5.06 -4.20
C PHE A 8 7.82 -5.61 -2.78
N LYS A 9 7.36 -4.83 -1.79
CA LYS A 9 7.35 -5.21 -0.37
C LYS A 9 5.95 -5.07 0.22
N GLN A 10 5.68 -5.86 1.26
CA GLN A 10 4.47 -5.79 2.08
C GLN A 10 3.19 -5.76 1.22
N ASP A 11 2.30 -4.80 1.46
CA ASP A 11 1.00 -4.70 0.79
C ASP A 11 1.11 -4.57 -0.74
N ARG A 12 2.19 -3.98 -1.27
CA ARG A 12 2.41 -3.91 -2.73
C ARG A 12 2.76 -5.27 -3.32
N ALA A 13 3.55 -6.08 -2.61
CA ALA A 13 3.85 -7.44 -3.06
C ALA A 13 2.57 -8.27 -3.09
N GLN A 14 1.75 -8.15 -2.04
CA GLN A 14 0.46 -8.83 -1.97
C GLN A 14 -0.51 -8.38 -3.07
N ALA A 15 -0.60 -7.07 -3.34
CA ALA A 15 -1.45 -6.54 -4.41
C ALA A 15 -1.00 -7.04 -5.79
N CYS A 16 0.31 -7.07 -6.05
CA CYS A 16 0.86 -7.59 -7.30
C CYS A 16 0.57 -9.08 -7.47
N ALA A 17 0.80 -9.88 -6.44
CA ALA A 17 0.50 -11.31 -6.45
C ALA A 17 -0.99 -11.58 -6.70
N LYS A 18 -1.89 -10.86 -6.02
CA LYS A 18 -3.34 -10.96 -6.24
C LYS A 18 -3.71 -10.64 -7.68
N ALA A 19 -3.17 -9.57 -8.26
CA ALA A 19 -3.46 -9.20 -9.64
C ALA A 19 -3.02 -10.29 -10.62
N LEU A 20 -1.81 -10.84 -10.46
CA LEU A 20 -1.30 -11.92 -11.31
C LEU A 20 -2.11 -13.21 -11.18
N LEU A 21 -2.64 -13.52 -9.99
CA LEU A 21 -3.51 -14.68 -9.77
C LEU A 21 -4.89 -14.53 -10.45
N THR A 22 -5.35 -13.30 -10.67
CA THR A 22 -6.65 -13.02 -11.31
C THR A 22 -6.57 -12.78 -12.80
N LEU A 23 -5.39 -12.43 -13.31
CA LEU A 23 -5.17 -12.17 -14.73
C LEU A 23 -4.81 -13.45 -15.46
N ASP A 24 -5.27 -13.55 -16.70
CA ASP A 24 -4.83 -14.60 -17.61
C ASP A 24 -3.32 -14.45 -17.89
N PRO A 25 -2.58 -15.57 -18.08
CA PRO A 25 -1.13 -15.53 -18.30
C PRO A 25 -0.69 -14.65 -19.49
N GLU A 26 -1.54 -14.50 -20.50
CA GLU A 26 -1.29 -13.66 -21.67
C GLU A 26 -1.21 -12.17 -21.32
N ASP A 27 -1.95 -11.73 -20.30
CA ASP A 27 -2.00 -10.34 -19.83
C ASP A 27 -0.88 -9.98 -18.85
N TRP A 28 -0.15 -10.97 -18.33
CA TRP A 28 0.88 -10.74 -17.31
C TRP A 28 1.95 -9.77 -17.78
N ARG A 29 2.38 -9.89 -19.05
CA ARG A 29 3.40 -9.02 -19.63
C ARG A 29 2.91 -7.57 -19.67
N ALA A 30 1.74 -7.34 -20.24
CA ALA A 30 1.14 -6.01 -20.36
C ALA A 30 0.94 -5.37 -18.98
N PHE A 31 0.50 -6.15 -18.00
CA PHE A 31 0.34 -5.70 -16.62
C PHE A 31 1.67 -5.32 -15.97
N LEU A 32 2.68 -6.20 -15.97
CA LEU A 32 3.97 -5.95 -15.33
C LEU A 32 4.71 -4.77 -15.95
N VAL A 33 4.70 -4.66 -17.28
CA VAL A 33 5.26 -3.50 -18.00
C VAL A 33 4.45 -2.24 -17.69
N GLY A 34 3.12 -2.31 -17.66
CA GLY A 34 2.28 -1.19 -17.27
C GLY A 34 2.55 -0.70 -15.85
N VAL A 35 2.79 -1.61 -14.90
CA VAL A 35 3.20 -1.27 -13.54
C VAL A 35 4.58 -0.62 -13.55
N LEU A 36 5.57 -1.15 -14.28
CA LEU A 36 6.90 -0.51 -14.43
C LEU A 36 6.77 0.94 -14.89
N ARG A 37 5.98 1.17 -15.95
CA ARG A 37 5.77 2.50 -16.53
C ARG A 37 5.07 3.49 -15.59
N SER A 38 4.37 3.00 -14.57
CA SER A 38 3.76 3.86 -13.54
C SER A 38 4.81 4.47 -12.59
N TYR A 39 6.01 3.87 -12.51
CA TYR A 39 7.13 4.36 -11.71
C TYR A 39 8.09 5.22 -12.52
N VAL A 40 8.39 4.81 -13.75
CA VAL A 40 9.38 5.50 -14.59
C VAL A 40 8.90 5.54 -16.04
N ASP A 41 9.01 6.71 -16.66
CA ASP A 41 8.85 6.90 -18.10
C ASP A 41 10.03 7.78 -18.55
N PHE A 42 10.72 7.36 -19.61
CA PHE A 42 11.75 8.19 -20.24
C PHE A 42 11.14 8.99 -21.39
N ARG A 43 11.24 10.32 -21.29
CA ARG A 43 10.53 11.27 -22.16
C ARG A 43 11.49 12.24 -22.81
N GLU A 44 11.10 12.70 -23.99
CA GLU A 44 11.82 13.73 -24.73
C GLU A 44 11.52 15.10 -24.14
N THR A 45 12.37 15.57 -23.23
CA THR A 45 12.20 16.85 -22.54
C THR A 45 13.55 17.46 -22.19
N SER A 46 13.58 18.78 -22.00
CA SER A 46 14.75 19.48 -21.46
C SER A 46 14.70 19.58 -19.93
N ARG A 47 15.84 19.94 -19.34
CA ARG A 47 15.96 20.13 -17.88
C ARG A 47 15.20 21.36 -17.42
N GLU A 48 15.09 22.37 -18.29
CA GLU A 48 14.50 23.68 -18.06
C GLU A 48 12.97 23.67 -18.22
N ALA A 49 12.40 22.65 -18.88
CA ALA A 49 10.96 22.56 -19.12
C ALA A 49 10.16 22.49 -17.81
N GLU A 50 8.94 23.01 -17.85
CA GLU A 50 8.03 22.99 -16.70
C GLU A 50 7.55 21.56 -16.38
N SER A 51 7.16 21.33 -15.12
CA SER A 51 6.76 19.98 -14.66
C SER A 51 5.58 19.41 -15.46
N TYR A 52 4.62 20.26 -15.86
CA TYR A 52 3.46 19.82 -16.65
C TYR A 52 3.83 19.47 -18.09
N GLU A 53 4.84 20.13 -18.67
CA GLU A 53 5.35 19.88 -20.02
C GLU A 53 6.12 18.57 -20.04
N LYS A 54 7.03 18.38 -19.08
CA LYS A 54 7.74 17.12 -18.83
C LYS A 54 6.78 15.94 -18.72
N TYR A 55 5.66 16.11 -18.01
CA TYR A 55 4.66 15.06 -17.85
C TYR A 55 3.87 14.75 -19.14
N ARG A 56 3.75 15.70 -20.07
CA ARG A 56 3.02 15.54 -21.34
C ARG A 56 3.92 15.21 -22.53
N ALA A 57 5.23 15.42 -22.39
CA ALA A 57 6.23 15.12 -23.40
C ALA A 57 6.13 13.66 -23.89
N PRO A 58 6.37 13.41 -25.18
CA PRO A 58 6.34 12.06 -25.74
C PRO A 58 7.41 11.18 -25.11
N LEU A 59 7.20 9.85 -25.18
CA LEU A 59 8.24 8.90 -24.78
C LEU A 59 9.38 8.91 -25.79
N LEU A 60 10.60 8.65 -25.31
CA LEU A 60 11.71 8.34 -26.20
C LEU A 60 11.44 7.02 -26.95
N ASP A 61 11.84 6.95 -28.23
CA ASP A 61 11.54 5.81 -29.11
C ASP A 61 12.09 4.48 -28.57
N TRP A 62 13.29 4.49 -28.00
CA TRP A 62 13.89 3.30 -27.39
C TRP A 62 13.05 2.80 -26.20
N TRP A 63 12.46 3.71 -25.42
CA TRP A 63 11.63 3.37 -24.27
C TRP A 63 10.26 2.85 -24.71
N LYS A 64 9.67 3.49 -25.73
CA LYS A 64 8.43 3.02 -26.36
C LYS A 64 8.58 1.61 -26.94
N SER A 65 9.71 1.34 -27.59
CA SER A 65 10.02 0.02 -28.15
C SER A 65 10.25 -1.03 -27.06
N LEU A 66 10.99 -0.68 -26.01
CA LEU A 66 11.24 -1.58 -24.87
C LEU A 66 9.95 -1.95 -24.12
N THR A 67 9.03 -1.00 -24.00
CA THR A 67 7.74 -1.21 -23.32
C THR A 67 6.65 -1.75 -24.25
N GLU A 68 6.99 -2.10 -25.49
CA GLU A 68 6.06 -2.58 -26.53
C GLU A 68 4.85 -1.65 -26.74
N GLY A 69 4.98 -0.37 -26.38
CA GLY A 69 3.87 0.59 -26.39
C GLY A 69 2.80 0.38 -25.32
N PHE A 70 2.93 -0.59 -24.41
CA PHE A 70 1.96 -0.86 -23.35
C PHE A 70 1.74 0.34 -22.46
N MET A 71 0.49 0.67 -22.14
CA MET A 71 0.12 1.83 -21.33
C MET A 71 0.48 1.66 -19.85
N ARG A 72 0.56 2.78 -19.13
CA ARG A 72 0.75 2.80 -17.67
C ARG A 72 -0.45 2.13 -16.98
N CYS A 73 -0.19 1.26 -16.01
CA CYS A 73 -1.20 0.64 -15.16
C CYS A 73 -0.94 0.97 -13.69
N ARG A 74 -2.01 1.23 -12.92
CA ARG A 74 -1.90 1.54 -11.49
C ARG A 74 -2.10 0.28 -10.66
N LEU A 75 -1.05 -0.14 -9.96
CA LEU A 75 -1.18 -1.14 -8.92
C LEU A 75 -1.93 -0.55 -7.71
N VAL A 76 -3.21 -0.91 -7.56
CA VAL A 76 -4.03 -0.46 -6.44
C VAL A 76 -3.75 -1.35 -5.24
N VAL A 77 -3.23 -0.74 -4.17
CA VAL A 77 -3.12 -1.41 -2.87
C VAL A 77 -4.39 -1.12 -2.11
N GLU A 78 -5.22 -2.15 -1.93
CA GLU A 78 -6.32 -2.08 -0.99
C GLU A 78 -5.72 -1.98 0.42
N ARG A 79 -5.84 -0.80 1.04
CA ARG A 79 -5.48 -0.64 2.44
C ARG A 79 -6.51 -1.41 3.25
N ILE A 80 -6.16 -2.63 3.67
CA ILE A 80 -6.90 -3.32 4.70
C ILE A 80 -6.71 -2.49 5.97
N GLN A 81 -7.72 -1.72 6.29
CA GLN A 81 -7.73 -0.95 7.52
C GLN A 81 -7.78 -1.95 8.68
N GLN A 82 -6.73 -1.94 9.51
CA GLN A 82 -6.64 -2.83 10.68
C GLN A 82 -7.92 -2.69 11.52
N ARG A 83 -8.50 -3.82 11.95
CA ARG A 83 -9.71 -3.78 12.78
C ARG A 83 -9.33 -3.64 14.24
N LEU A 84 -10.22 -3.05 15.03
CA LEU A 84 -10.04 -2.98 16.47
C LEU A 84 -9.88 -4.38 17.10
N ASP A 85 -10.61 -5.38 16.57
CA ASP A 85 -10.50 -6.78 17.00
C ASP A 85 -9.08 -7.34 16.77
N ASP A 86 -8.46 -7.04 15.63
CA ASP A 86 -7.09 -7.46 15.32
C ASP A 86 -6.08 -6.78 16.25
N VAL A 87 -6.30 -5.50 16.58
CA VAL A 87 -5.50 -4.75 17.55
C VAL A 87 -5.64 -5.35 18.95
N ALA A 88 -6.86 -5.69 19.37
CA ALA A 88 -7.12 -6.29 20.67
C ALA A 88 -6.45 -7.67 20.81
N ALA A 89 -6.56 -8.52 19.77
CA ALA A 89 -5.89 -9.81 19.73
C ALA A 89 -4.36 -9.67 19.79
N TRP A 90 -3.78 -8.72 19.05
CA TRP A 90 -2.36 -8.42 19.14
C TRP A 90 -1.96 -7.90 20.52
N LEU A 91 -2.74 -7.00 21.13
CA LEU A 91 -2.47 -6.46 22.46
C LEU A 91 -2.42 -7.58 23.51
N ALA A 92 -3.39 -8.50 23.44
CA ALA A 92 -3.47 -9.66 24.32
C ALA A 92 -2.25 -10.59 24.16
N ASN A 93 -1.86 -10.90 22.91
CA ASN A 93 -0.79 -11.86 22.65
C ASN A 93 0.63 -11.28 22.82
N ALA A 94 0.84 -10.01 22.48
CA ALA A 94 2.17 -9.42 22.40
C ALA A 94 2.53 -8.53 23.60
N ILE A 95 1.55 -7.89 24.25
CA ILE A 95 1.80 -6.85 25.27
C ILE A 95 1.29 -7.25 26.66
N SER A 96 0.23 -8.07 26.75
CA SER A 96 -0.39 -8.46 28.03
C SER A 96 0.60 -8.88 29.13
N PRO A 97 1.65 -9.71 28.86
CA PRO A 97 2.60 -10.09 29.90
C PRO A 97 3.35 -8.90 30.51
N MET A 98 3.78 -7.94 29.67
CA MET A 98 4.49 -6.75 30.15
C MET A 98 3.55 -5.78 30.86
N LEU A 99 2.30 -5.68 30.43
CA LEU A 99 1.28 -4.93 31.18
C LEU A 99 1.08 -5.51 32.58
N ALA A 100 1.01 -6.84 32.70
CA ALA A 100 0.87 -7.51 33.99
C ALA A 100 2.04 -7.21 34.93
N VAL A 101 3.28 -7.17 34.42
CA VAL A 101 4.47 -6.75 35.19
C VAL A 101 4.33 -5.30 35.67
N VAL A 102 3.90 -4.39 34.79
CA VAL A 102 3.70 -2.97 35.16
C VAL A 102 2.64 -2.84 36.25
N VAL A 103 1.50 -3.54 36.14
CA VAL A 103 0.47 -3.54 37.18
C VAL A 103 1.02 -4.07 38.50
N ALA A 104 1.76 -5.19 38.47
CA ALA A 104 2.32 -5.77 39.68
C ALA A 104 3.28 -4.81 40.42
N CYS A 105 4.00 -3.95 39.69
CA CYS A 105 4.95 -3.00 40.27
C CYS A 105 4.37 -1.62 40.60
N ARG A 106 3.38 -1.14 39.84
CA ARG A 106 2.91 0.26 39.87
C ARG A 106 1.41 0.41 40.16
N GLY A 107 0.69 -0.70 40.27
CA GLY A 107 -0.77 -0.71 40.35
C GLY A 107 -1.43 -0.50 38.99
N ASP A 108 -2.71 -0.86 38.92
CA ASP A 108 -3.57 -0.69 37.75
C ASP A 108 -3.88 0.78 37.45
N GLN A 109 -3.93 1.63 38.48
CA GLN A 109 -4.17 3.06 38.36
C GLN A 109 -3.15 3.75 37.42
N PHE A 110 -1.88 3.36 37.48
CA PHE A 110 -0.84 3.88 36.58
C PHE A 110 -1.18 3.60 35.11
N LEU A 111 -1.73 2.42 34.84
CA LEU A 111 -2.14 2.01 33.49
C LEU A 111 -3.33 2.82 32.99
N LEU A 112 -4.31 3.07 33.85
CA LEU A 112 -5.47 3.92 33.53
C LEU A 112 -5.04 5.35 33.19
N GLU A 113 -4.18 5.96 34.01
CA GLU A 113 -3.66 7.31 33.76
C GLU A 113 -2.88 7.40 32.43
N MET A 114 -2.08 6.38 32.12
CA MET A 114 -1.36 6.29 30.85
C MET A 114 -2.31 6.23 29.65
N ILE A 115 -3.41 5.46 29.75
CA ILE A 115 -4.44 5.38 28.71
C ILE A 115 -5.07 6.76 28.48
N TYR A 116 -5.47 7.45 29.56
CA TYR A 116 -6.06 8.79 29.46
C TYR A 116 -5.08 9.81 28.84
N ALA A 117 -3.81 9.81 29.25
CA ALA A 117 -2.80 10.68 28.66
C ALA A 117 -2.56 10.36 27.17
N GLY A 118 -2.65 9.07 26.80
CA GLY A 118 -2.53 8.61 25.42
C GLY A 118 -3.59 9.15 24.46
N THR A 119 -4.81 9.38 24.94
CA THR A 119 -5.93 9.91 24.11
C THR A 119 -5.60 11.25 23.45
N LYS A 120 -4.81 12.10 24.11
CA LYS A 120 -4.40 13.41 23.59
C LYS A 120 -3.51 13.34 22.35
N ARG A 121 -2.91 12.17 22.07
CA ARG A 121 -1.99 11.96 20.94
C ARG A 121 -2.64 11.22 19.77
N TRP A 122 -3.96 11.07 19.78
CA TRP A 122 -4.66 10.39 18.70
C TRP A 122 -4.54 11.14 17.38
N THR A 123 -4.02 10.44 16.38
CA THR A 123 -4.00 10.85 14.98
C THR A 123 -5.21 10.28 14.23
N GLN A 124 -5.46 10.75 12.99
CA GLN A 124 -6.53 10.24 12.13
C GLN A 124 -6.54 8.71 12.00
N LYS A 125 -5.37 8.05 12.03
CA LYS A 125 -5.27 6.58 12.00
C LYS A 125 -5.96 5.93 13.20
N HIS A 126 -5.82 6.49 14.40
CA HIS A 126 -6.46 5.97 15.62
C HIS A 126 -7.98 6.14 15.56
N TYR A 127 -8.45 7.32 15.15
CA TYR A 127 -9.88 7.57 14.95
C TYR A 127 -10.49 6.66 13.87
N ALA A 128 -9.70 6.29 12.87
CA ALA A 128 -10.15 5.39 11.82
C ALA A 128 -10.47 3.98 12.39
N LEU A 129 -9.73 3.49 13.38
CA LEU A 129 -9.98 2.20 14.04
C LEU A 129 -11.33 2.14 14.76
N LEU A 130 -11.85 3.28 15.21
CA LEU A 130 -13.15 3.38 15.90
C LEU A 130 -14.34 3.25 14.94
N LYS A 131 -14.13 3.52 13.64
CA LYS A 131 -15.19 3.40 12.63
C LYS A 131 -15.32 1.93 12.22
N GLN A 132 -16.11 1.16 12.96
CA GLN A 132 -16.50 -0.19 12.54
C GLN A 132 -17.23 -0.14 11.19
N ARG A 133 -16.64 -0.74 10.14
CA ARG A 133 -17.38 -1.10 8.93
C ARG A 133 -17.85 -2.55 9.05
N LYS A 134 -19.14 -2.79 8.82
CA LYS A 134 -19.67 -4.13 8.53
C LYS A 134 -18.89 -4.69 7.32
N ARG A 135 -18.58 -5.99 7.32
CA ARG A 135 -17.92 -6.71 6.22
C ARG A 135 -18.45 -6.19 4.88
N GLY A 136 -17.68 -5.35 4.21
CA GLY A 136 -17.94 -4.98 2.83
C GLY A 136 -17.39 -6.10 1.98
N THR A 137 -18.26 -6.79 1.25
CA THR A 137 -17.89 -7.69 0.16
C THR A 137 -16.92 -6.93 -0.75
N PRO A 138 -15.73 -7.46 -1.06
CA PRO A 138 -14.81 -6.77 -1.96
C PRO A 138 -15.54 -6.52 -3.28
N TYR A 139 -15.58 -5.26 -3.70
CA TYR A 139 -16.12 -4.87 -5.00
C TYR A 139 -15.21 -5.49 -6.06
N VAL A 140 -15.68 -6.56 -6.71
CA VAL A 140 -15.09 -7.07 -7.93
C VAL A 140 -15.43 -6.04 -9.01
N LEU A 141 -14.44 -5.32 -9.51
CA LEU A 141 -14.59 -4.56 -10.75
C LEU A 141 -14.83 -5.58 -11.87
N ALA A 142 -16.08 -5.72 -12.30
CA ALA A 142 -16.39 -6.39 -13.55
C ALA A 142 -15.84 -5.52 -14.68
N PHE A 143 -14.88 -6.05 -15.44
CA PHE A 143 -14.47 -5.45 -16.70
C PHE A 143 -15.60 -5.65 -17.72
N SER A 144 -16.01 -4.55 -18.35
CA SER A 144 -16.89 -4.49 -19.53
C SER A 144 -16.06 -4.34 -20.79
#